data_AF-A0A3P8MEW7-F1
#
_entry.id   AF-A0A3P8MEW7-F1
#
_cell.length_a   1.000
_cell.length_b   1.000
_cell.length_c   1.000
_cell.angle_alpha   90.00
_cell.angle_beta   90.00
_cell.angle_gamma   90.00
#
_symmetry.space_group_name_H-M   'P 1'
#
loop_
_entity.id
_entity.type
_entity.pdbx_description
1 polymer ?
#
loop_
_entity_poly.entity_id
_entity_poly.type
_entity_poly.pdbx_seq_one_letter_code
_entity_poly.pdbx_strand_id
1 'polypeptide(L)'
;MKIDKKEINKFYKKYAKNSTNKLIESAMTKNGIFNASYNNDMQVKHNFEFNTQVTKTGITNQKSSGRCWIFSGLNMLKVKASKALMLKILNSAKTTFYFETN
;
A
#
# COMPACT_ATOMS: atom_id res chain seq x y z
N MET A 1 34.19 -11.50 5.66
CA MET A 1 33.29 -12.07 4.62
C MET A 1 33.92 -11.85 3.25
N LYS A 2 34.40 -12.91 2.59
CA LYS A 2 34.98 -12.85 1.23
C LYS A 2 34.05 -13.56 0.27
N ILE A 3 33.75 -12.92 -0.86
CA ILE A 3 32.94 -13.51 -1.92
C ILE A 3 33.86 -14.35 -2.81
N ASP A 4 33.57 -15.65 -2.98
CA ASP A 4 34.31 -16.55 -3.85
C ASP A 4 33.79 -16.48 -5.30
N LYS A 5 34.71 -16.26 -6.25
CA LYS A 5 34.41 -16.20 -7.70
C LYS A 5 33.83 -17.51 -8.22
N LYS A 6 34.17 -18.66 -7.62
CA LYS A 6 33.61 -19.97 -8.03
C LYS A 6 32.12 -20.05 -7.78
N GLU A 7 31.65 -19.56 -6.62
CA GLU A 7 30.22 -19.54 -6.28
C GLU A 7 29.43 -18.55 -7.15
N ILE A 8 30.00 -17.37 -7.47
CA ILE A 8 29.36 -16.43 -8.42
C ILE A 8 29.12 -17.09 -9.77
N ASN A 9 30.14 -17.76 -10.33
CA ASN A 9 30.03 -18.44 -11.62
C ASN A 9 28.99 -19.56 -11.59
N LYS A 10 28.88 -20.28 -10.46
CA LYS A 10 27.85 -21.31 -10.27
C LYS A 10 26.44 -20.71 -10.26
N PHE A 11 26.22 -19.59 -9.58
CA PHE A 11 24.93 -18.88 -9.61
C PHE A 11 24.60 -18.33 -10.99
N TYR A 12 25.57 -17.74 -11.68
CA TYR A 12 25.38 -17.26 -13.06
C TYR A 12 25.00 -18.39 -14.02
N LYS A 13 25.67 -19.54 -13.95
CA LYS A 13 25.31 -20.72 -14.77
C LYS A 13 23.90 -21.22 -14.46
N LYS A 14 23.51 -21.27 -13.18
CA LYS A 14 22.14 -21.62 -12.76
C LYS A 14 21.11 -20.62 -13.29
N TYR A 15 21.45 -19.33 -13.27
CA TYR A 15 20.62 -18.26 -13.81
C TYR A 15 20.43 -18.38 -15.33
N ALA A 16 21.53 -18.52 -16.07
CA ALA A 16 21.53 -18.60 -17.54
C ALA A 16 20.87 -19.88 -18.09
N LYS A 17 20.80 -20.95 -17.28
CA LYS A 17 20.16 -22.21 -17.68
C LYS A 17 18.65 -22.09 -17.93
N ASN A 18 17.97 -21.13 -17.29
CA ASN A 18 16.53 -20.93 -17.47
C ASN A 18 16.28 -19.68 -18.32
N SER A 19 15.74 -19.85 -19.52
CA SER A 19 15.43 -18.76 -20.45
C SER A 19 14.39 -17.77 -19.89
N THR A 20 13.49 -18.22 -19.02
CA THR A 20 12.49 -17.37 -18.35
C THR A 20 13.14 -16.30 -17.47
N ASN A 21 14.32 -16.59 -16.89
CA ASN A 21 15.00 -15.63 -16.02
C ASN A 21 15.36 -14.34 -16.77
N LYS A 22 15.86 -14.46 -18.01
CA LYS A 22 16.23 -13.30 -18.83
C LYS A 22 15.02 -12.47 -19.25
N LEU A 23 13.88 -13.13 -19.48
CA LEU A 23 12.60 -12.46 -19.75
C LEU A 23 12.12 -11.68 -18.52
N ILE A 24 12.18 -12.29 -17.33
CA ILE A 24 11.83 -11.65 -16.06
C ILE A 24 12.78 -10.48 -15.77
N GLU A 25 14.09 -10.64 -15.96
CA GLU A 25 15.09 -9.57 -15.80
C GLU A 25 14.78 -8.37 -16.70
N SER A 26 14.44 -8.62 -17.95
CA SER A 26 14.08 -7.56 -18.91
C SER A 26 12.80 -6.83 -18.47
N ALA A 27 11.78 -7.58 -18.02
CA ALA A 27 10.54 -7.01 -17.51
C ALA A 27 10.76 -6.18 -16.23
N MET A 28 11.56 -6.68 -15.28
CA MET A 28 11.89 -6.00 -14.02
C MET A 28 12.75 -4.76 -14.24
N THR A 29 13.75 -4.83 -15.13
CA THR A 29 14.64 -3.70 -15.41
C THR A 29 13.90 -2.55 -16.09
N LYS A 30 12.93 -2.87 -16.96
CA LYS A 30 12.15 -1.86 -17.67
C LYS A 30 11.02 -1.26 -16.83
N ASN A 31 10.30 -2.09 -16.05
CA ASN A 31 9.05 -1.70 -15.40
C ASN A 31 9.16 -1.55 -13.87
N GLY A 32 10.27 -1.99 -13.26
CA GLY A 32 10.42 -2.10 -11.81
C GLY A 32 9.77 -3.35 -11.23
N ILE A 33 10.20 -3.74 -10.02
CA ILE A 33 9.76 -4.99 -9.38
C ILE A 33 8.25 -5.05 -9.10
N PHE A 34 7.65 -3.94 -8.65
CA PHE A 34 6.22 -3.91 -8.31
C PHE A 34 5.32 -4.11 -9.52
N ASN A 35 5.61 -3.40 -10.63
CA ASN A 35 4.81 -3.55 -11.85
C ASN A 35 5.05 -4.91 -12.52
N ALA A 36 6.29 -5.40 -12.53
CA ALA A 36 6.62 -6.70 -13.12
C ALA A 36 6.02 -7.89 -12.36
N SER A 37 5.74 -7.72 -11.06
CA SER A 37 5.12 -8.74 -10.21
C SER A 37 3.61 -8.55 -10.03
N TYR A 38 3.01 -7.57 -10.72
CA TYR A 38 1.58 -7.29 -10.61
C TYR A 38 0.74 -8.46 -11.14
N ASN A 39 -0.25 -8.90 -10.36
CA ASN A 39 -1.16 -9.97 -10.73
C ASN A 39 -2.55 -9.41 -11.06
N ASN A 40 -2.92 -9.43 -12.34
CA ASN A 40 -4.21 -8.93 -12.82
C ASN A 40 -5.41 -9.73 -12.25
N ASP A 41 -5.25 -11.02 -11.96
CA ASP A 41 -6.34 -11.85 -11.43
C ASP A 41 -6.74 -11.39 -10.01
N MET A 42 -5.79 -10.88 -9.24
CA MET A 42 -6.07 -10.34 -7.90
C MET A 42 -6.91 -9.07 -7.95
N GLN A 43 -6.78 -8.27 -9.01
CA GLN A 43 -7.62 -7.08 -9.20
C GLN A 43 -9.08 -7.47 -9.37
N VAL A 44 -9.37 -8.53 -10.13
CA VAL A 44 -10.74 -9.03 -10.34
C VAL A 44 -11.31 -9.60 -9.04
N LYS A 45 -10.49 -10.27 -8.24
CA LYS A 45 -10.90 -10.84 -6.95
C LYS A 45 -11.24 -9.79 -5.89
N HIS A 46 -10.62 -8.62 -5.94
CA HIS A 46 -10.80 -7.55 -4.95
C HIS A 46 -11.74 -6.45 -5.49
N ASN A 47 -13.04 -6.71 -5.48
CA ASN A 47 -14.08 -5.76 -5.96
C ASN A 47 -14.46 -4.65 -4.95
N PHE A 48 -13.87 -4.66 -3.74
CA PHE A 48 -14.15 -3.72 -2.65
C PHE A 48 -15.63 -3.67 -2.21
N GLU A 49 -16.41 -4.72 -2.46
CA GLU A 49 -17.79 -4.84 -2.00
C GLU A 49 -17.85 -5.67 -0.71
N PHE A 50 -18.56 -5.14 0.29
CA PHE A 50 -18.69 -5.77 1.60
C PHE A 50 -20.15 -5.73 2.06
N ASN A 51 -20.66 -6.84 2.58
CA ASN A 51 -22.03 -6.96 3.11
C ASN A 51 -22.27 -6.04 4.32
N THR A 52 -21.24 -5.87 5.16
CA THR A 52 -21.29 -5.01 6.34
C THR A 52 -20.31 -3.87 6.16
N GLN A 53 -20.82 -2.65 6.05
CA GLN A 53 -20.01 -1.45 5.90
C GLN A 53 -20.17 -0.54 7.12
N VAL A 54 -19.03 -0.01 7.59
CA VAL A 54 -19.02 1.02 8.62
C VAL A 54 -19.29 2.39 7.99
N THR A 55 -19.89 3.29 8.76
CA THR A 55 -20.13 4.67 8.31
C THR A 55 -18.80 5.32 7.93
N LYS A 56 -18.68 5.71 6.65
CA LYS A 56 -17.48 6.39 6.15
C LYS A 56 -17.48 7.83 6.66
N THR A 57 -16.47 8.19 7.43
CA THR A 57 -16.13 9.58 7.71
C THR A 57 -15.02 10.02 6.74
N GLY A 58 -14.98 11.30 6.35
CA GLY A 58 -14.04 11.79 5.32
C GLY A 58 -12.57 11.37 5.52
N ILE A 59 -11.85 11.26 4.40
CA ILE A 59 -10.48 10.70 4.29
C ILE A 59 -9.43 11.65 4.91
N THR A 60 -8.45 11.08 5.59
CA THR A 60 -7.32 11.80 6.21
C THR A 60 -5.99 11.48 5.52
N ASN A 61 -5.06 12.44 5.44
CA ASN A 61 -3.72 12.24 4.87
C ASN A 61 -2.63 12.62 5.88
N GLN A 62 -1.77 11.66 6.24
CA GLN A 62 -0.68 11.86 7.20
C GLN A 62 0.56 12.56 6.60
N LYS A 63 0.60 12.75 5.27
CA LYS A 63 1.77 13.25 4.51
C LYS A 63 3.03 12.41 4.85
N SER A 64 4.23 12.97 4.67
CA SER A 64 5.50 12.29 4.99
C SER A 64 5.79 12.30 6.50
N SER A 65 4.90 11.70 7.31
CA SER A 65 5.08 11.58 8.76
C SER A 65 4.82 10.17 9.27
N GLY A 66 5.48 9.78 10.36
CA GLY A 66 5.31 8.47 11.02
C GLY A 66 4.08 8.37 11.95
N ARG A 67 3.04 9.19 11.71
CA ARG A 67 1.89 9.37 12.63
C ARG A 67 0.70 8.45 12.32
N CYS A 68 0.89 7.37 11.58
CA CYS A 68 -0.19 6.47 11.14
C CYS A 68 -1.06 5.96 12.29
N TRP A 69 -0.45 5.71 13.46
CA TRP A 69 -1.15 5.26 14.66
C TRP A 69 -2.11 6.33 15.21
N ILE A 70 -1.70 7.61 15.24
CA ILE A 70 -2.54 8.73 15.65
C ILE A 70 -3.72 8.89 14.70
N PHE A 71 -3.45 8.87 13.40
CA PHE A 71 -4.48 9.02 12.36
C PHE A 71 -5.50 7.87 12.41
N SER A 72 -5.04 6.64 12.66
CA SER A 72 -5.93 5.48 12.81
C SER A 72 -6.84 5.60 14.04
N GLY A 73 -6.28 6.03 15.18
CA GLY A 73 -7.05 6.25 16.41
C GLY A 73 -8.09 7.37 16.24
N LEU A 74 -7.70 8.51 15.67
CA LEU A 74 -8.61 9.62 15.41
C LEU A 74 -9.72 9.25 14.43
N ASN A 75 -9.44 8.46 13.39
CA ASN A 75 -10.46 7.98 12.45
C ASN A 75 -11.52 7.10 13.14
N MET A 76 -11.13 6.25 14.09
CA MET A 76 -12.09 5.47 14.87
C MET A 76 -12.95 6.35 15.78
N LEU A 77 -12.33 7.32 16.46
CA LEU A 77 -13.05 8.24 17.36
C LEU A 77 -14.02 9.14 16.60
N LYS A 78 -13.64 9.60 15.40
CA LYS A 78 -14.47 10.44 14.52
C LYS A 78 -15.80 9.77 14.19
N VAL A 79 -15.79 8.47 13.87
CA VAL A 79 -17.02 7.71 13.58
C VAL A 79 -17.96 7.70 14.80
N LYS A 80 -17.43 7.46 15.99
CA LYS A 80 -18.22 7.46 17.24
C LYS A 80 -18.76 8.84 17.60
N ALA A 81 -17.92 9.88 17.50
CA ALA A 81 -18.31 11.26 17.79
C ALA A 81 -19.39 11.76 16.82
N SER A 82 -19.26 11.49 15.51
CA SER A 82 -20.27 11.83 14.51
C SER A 82 -21.62 11.16 14.80
N LYS A 83 -21.61 9.91 15.30
CA LYS A 83 -22.85 9.19 15.67
C LYS A 83 -23.51 9.77 16.92
N ALA A 84 -22.71 10.12 17.94
CA ALA A 84 -23.21 10.66 19.21
C ALA A 84 -23.77 12.07 19.08
N LEU A 85 -23.16 12.93 18.26
CA LEU A 85 -23.50 14.35 18.17
C LEU A 85 -24.50 14.68 17.04
N MET A 86 -24.96 13.70 16.25
CA MET A 86 -25.79 13.91 15.04
C MET A 86 -25.22 14.98 14.08
N LEU A 87 -23.93 15.28 14.16
CA LEU A 87 -23.29 16.34 13.39
C LEU A 87 -23.09 15.89 11.94
N LYS A 88 -24.11 16.13 11.12
CA LYS A 88 -24.01 16.07 9.65
C LYS A 88 -22.82 16.91 9.14
N ILE A 89 -22.50 18.01 9.84
CA ILE A 89 -21.41 18.94 9.49
C ILE A 89 -20.03 18.28 9.57
N LEU A 90 -19.76 17.36 10.51
CA LEU A 90 -18.48 16.63 10.57
C LEU A 90 -18.30 15.64 9.40
N ASN A 91 -19.41 15.21 8.79
CA ASN A 91 -19.42 14.28 7.65
C ASN A 91 -19.41 15.00 6.30
N SER A 92 -20.08 16.16 6.18
CA SER A 92 -20.16 16.95 4.95
C SER A 92 -19.05 17.96 4.77
N ALA A 93 -18.44 18.42 5.86
CA ALA A 93 -17.28 19.28 5.74
C ALA A 93 -16.10 18.41 5.31
N LYS A 94 -15.55 18.76 4.13
CA LYS A 94 -14.14 18.56 3.79
C LYS A 94 -13.23 19.30 4.78
N THR A 95 -13.52 19.28 6.08
CA THR A 95 -12.56 19.63 7.12
C THR A 95 -11.58 18.48 7.15
N THR A 96 -10.66 18.57 6.20
CA THR A 96 -9.28 18.18 6.45
C THR A 96 -8.93 18.81 7.79
N PHE A 97 -8.96 18.02 8.86
CA PHE A 97 -8.24 18.37 10.06
C PHE A 97 -6.77 18.31 9.66
N TYR A 98 -6.29 19.44 9.15
CA TYR A 98 -4.87 19.70 8.90
C TYR A 98 -4.22 19.76 10.28
N PHE A 99 -3.91 18.60 10.86
CA PHE A 99 -2.94 18.51 11.95
C PHE A 99 -1.55 18.76 11.34
N GLU A 100 -1.29 20.00 10.95
CA GLU A 100 0.06 20.50 10.75
C GLU A 100 0.66 20.63 12.15
N THR A 101 1.34 19.57 12.57
CA THR A 101 2.37 19.71 13.59
C THR A 101 3.54 20.37 12.86
N ASN A 102 3.71 21.66 13.08
CA ASN A 102 5.01 22.31 12.89
C ASN A 102 6.07 21.57 13.71
#